data_AF-A0A662UZM5-F1
#
_entry.id   AF-A0A662UZM5-F1
#
_cell.length_a   1.000
_cell.length_b   1.000
_cell.length_c   1.000
_cell.angle_alpha   90.00
_cell.angle_beta   90.00
_cell.angle_gamma   90.00
#
_symmetry.space_group_name_H-M   'P 1'
#
loop_
_entity.id
_entity.type
_entity.pdbx_description
1 polymer ?
#
loop_
_entity_poly.entity_id
_entity_poly.type
_entity_poly.pdbx_seq_one_letter_code
_entity_poly.pdbx_strand_id
1 'polypeptide(L)'
;MGKLKLVIVYGAICGGCDVSLVNIGEKLAEVLEKYDIVYWGAAIDGKADMLEKLDKIDVAIYMGTVRTESNLKYAKLIRDKADLVVAYGACAVYGGIPGLGALMEPEEIMKIVGSTVTTESTEEIDLPEELKLPKILPTCTSLVEILDPDVMAPGCPPGPISNEGLLKILIDYAAGKKPEGRIIFGEEHSLCHECPRKPKDLSKIIMPGIYRLHEIKLEEDKCFLEQGILCMGPATRAACEMPCIKNNM
;
A
#
# COMPACT_ATOMS: atom_id res chain seq x y z
N MET A 1 26.90 -17.76 8.30
CA MET A 1 25.66 -18.01 7.52
C MET A 1 25.51 -16.87 6.54
N GLY A 2 25.05 -17.14 5.32
CA GLY A 2 24.76 -16.08 4.34
C GLY A 2 23.59 -15.21 4.81
N LYS A 3 23.53 -13.96 4.34
CA LYS A 3 22.38 -13.08 4.58
C LYS A 3 21.12 -13.66 3.92
N LEU A 4 19.96 -13.40 4.52
CA LEU A 4 18.66 -13.82 3.99
C LEU A 4 18.24 -12.95 2.80
N LYS A 5 17.53 -13.49 1.83
CA LYS A 5 17.13 -12.75 0.63
C LYS A 5 15.83 -11.98 0.86
N LEU A 6 15.91 -10.65 0.81
CA LEU A 6 14.76 -9.75 0.84
C LEU A 6 14.53 -9.16 -0.55
N VAL A 7 13.28 -9.13 -0.99
CA VAL A 7 12.87 -8.39 -2.20
C VAL A 7 11.72 -7.45 -1.87
N ILE A 8 11.76 -6.27 -2.48
CA ILE A 8 10.73 -5.23 -2.41
C ILE A 8 10.22 -5.02 -3.84
N VAL A 9 9.01 -5.53 -4.10
CA VAL A 9 8.40 -5.61 -5.42
C VAL A 9 7.32 -4.56 -5.57
N TYR A 10 7.27 -3.92 -6.74
CA TYR A 10 6.33 -2.84 -7.02
C TYR A 10 5.14 -3.30 -7.89
N GLY A 11 3.95 -2.90 -7.44
CA GLY A 11 2.76 -2.71 -8.23
C GLY A 11 2.69 -1.29 -8.82
N ALA A 12 1.48 -0.82 -9.10
CA ALA A 12 1.21 0.60 -9.29
C ALA A 12 1.27 1.32 -7.93
N ILE A 13 2.35 2.09 -7.73
CA ILE A 13 2.70 2.73 -6.46
C ILE A 13 3.08 4.19 -6.70
N CYS A 14 2.86 5.06 -5.71
CA CYS A 14 3.28 6.47 -5.72
C CYS A 14 4.64 6.75 -5.06
N GLY A 15 5.37 5.71 -4.61
CA GLY A 15 6.61 5.84 -3.83
C GLY A 15 6.43 6.15 -2.33
N GLY A 16 5.20 6.44 -1.87
CA GLY A 16 4.96 6.76 -0.46
C GLY A 16 5.28 5.62 0.52
N CYS A 17 5.11 4.36 0.09
CA CYS A 17 5.46 3.22 0.93
C CYS A 17 6.97 3.03 1.06
N ASP A 18 7.75 3.33 0.02
CA ASP A 18 9.21 3.36 0.09
C ASP A 18 9.69 4.38 1.12
N VAL A 19 9.17 5.60 1.03
CA VAL A 19 9.50 6.67 1.98
C VAL A 19 9.13 6.27 3.40
N SER A 20 7.96 5.65 3.61
CA SER A 20 7.57 5.16 4.93
C SER A 20 8.52 4.06 5.46
N LEU A 21 8.94 3.12 4.61
CA LEU A 21 9.88 2.07 4.99
C LEU A 21 11.26 2.65 5.36
N VAL A 22 11.75 3.64 4.59
CA VAL A 22 13.02 4.32 4.87
C VAL A 22 12.94 5.21 6.12
N ASN A 23 11.77 5.80 6.40
CA ASN A 23 11.51 6.61 7.59
C ASN A 23 11.56 5.82 8.92
N ILE A 24 11.71 4.49 8.86
CA ILE A 24 12.11 3.69 10.04
C ILE A 24 13.47 4.16 10.59
N GLY A 25 14.29 4.80 9.76
CA GLY A 25 15.53 5.44 10.16
C GLY A 25 16.60 4.42 10.52
N GLU A 26 17.30 4.66 11.63
CA GLU A 26 18.47 3.88 12.07
C GLU A 26 18.15 2.39 12.24
N LYS A 27 16.94 2.06 12.68
CA LYS A 27 16.51 0.66 12.87
C LYS A 27 16.47 -0.14 11.56
N LEU A 28 16.38 0.52 10.40
CA LEU A 28 16.47 -0.16 9.10
C LEU A 28 17.85 -0.80 8.90
N ALA A 29 18.92 -0.23 9.48
CA ALA A 29 20.26 -0.79 9.41
C ALA A 29 20.32 -2.22 10.00
N GLU A 30 19.56 -2.49 11.06
CA GLU A 30 19.48 -3.83 11.66
C GLU A 30 18.93 -4.88 10.70
N VAL A 31 18.01 -4.48 9.80
CA VAL A 31 17.50 -5.35 8.72
C VAL A 31 18.58 -5.56 7.67
N LEU A 32 19.27 -4.49 7.25
CA LEU A 32 20.32 -4.54 6.23
C LEU A 32 21.54 -5.38 6.65
N GLU A 33 21.79 -5.52 7.94
CA GLU A 33 22.81 -6.44 8.46
C GLU A 33 22.44 -7.91 8.28
N LYS A 34 21.15 -8.24 8.35
CA LYS A 34 20.63 -9.62 8.32
C LYS A 34 20.18 -10.06 6.92
N TYR A 35 19.75 -9.10 6.10
CA TYR A 35 19.18 -9.34 4.78
C TYR A 35 20.07 -8.79 3.66
N ASP A 36 20.16 -9.55 2.59
CA ASP A 36 20.63 -9.14 1.29
C ASP A 36 19.42 -8.71 0.46
N ILE A 37 19.33 -7.42 0.14
CA ILE A 37 18.24 -6.90 -0.69
C ILE A 37 18.62 -7.18 -2.14
N VAL A 38 17.88 -8.08 -2.78
CA VAL A 38 18.16 -8.50 -4.16
C VAL A 38 17.43 -7.61 -5.17
N TYR A 39 16.25 -7.13 -4.79
CA TYR A 39 15.46 -6.23 -5.62
C TYR A 39 14.78 -5.18 -4.75
N TRP A 40 15.05 -3.90 -5.02
CA TRP A 40 14.33 -2.75 -4.49
C TRP A 40 14.57 -1.58 -5.44
N GLY A 41 13.63 -1.33 -6.35
CA GLY A 41 13.85 -0.44 -7.50
C GLY A 41 14.26 1.00 -7.14
N ALA A 42 13.92 1.49 -5.95
CA ALA A 42 14.33 2.82 -5.48
C ALA A 42 15.71 2.86 -4.81
N ALA A 43 16.25 1.73 -4.35
CA ALA A 43 17.43 1.72 -3.48
C ALA A 43 18.65 1.01 -4.08
N ILE A 44 18.44 0.07 -5.00
CA ILE A 44 19.53 -0.72 -5.60
C ILE A 44 19.30 -0.94 -7.10
N ASP A 45 20.39 -1.20 -7.82
CA ASP A 45 20.38 -1.41 -9.28
C ASP A 45 19.85 -2.79 -9.72
N GLY A 46 19.35 -3.59 -8.79
CA GLY A 46 18.74 -4.89 -9.05
C GLY A 46 17.64 -4.78 -10.11
N LYS A 47 17.72 -5.60 -11.16
CA LYS A 47 16.76 -5.61 -12.26
C LYS A 47 15.66 -6.61 -12.00
N ALA A 48 14.47 -6.36 -12.56
CA ALA A 48 13.29 -7.15 -12.25
C ALA A 48 13.40 -8.62 -12.73
N ASP A 49 14.19 -8.87 -13.79
CA ASP A 49 14.52 -10.22 -14.27
C ASP A 49 15.37 -11.03 -13.28
N MET A 50 16.04 -10.38 -12.32
CA MET A 50 16.76 -11.08 -11.25
C MET A 50 15.80 -11.87 -10.36
N LEU A 51 14.56 -11.40 -10.17
CA LEU A 51 13.52 -12.11 -9.42
C LEU A 51 13.21 -13.48 -10.06
N GLU A 52 13.27 -13.57 -11.39
CA GLU A 52 13.03 -14.80 -12.14
C GLU A 52 14.16 -15.80 -11.97
N LYS A 53 15.39 -15.32 -11.76
CA LYS A 53 16.60 -16.13 -11.57
C LYS A 53 16.78 -16.64 -10.13
N LEU A 54 16.01 -16.13 -9.17
CA LEU A 54 16.06 -16.61 -7.78
C LEU A 54 15.30 -17.92 -7.63
N ASP A 55 15.93 -18.94 -7.04
CA ASP A 55 15.23 -20.19 -6.69
C ASP A 55 14.34 -20.03 -5.46
N LYS A 56 14.75 -19.18 -4.52
CA LYS A 56 14.10 -18.96 -3.24
C LYS A 56 14.24 -17.50 -2.80
N ILE A 57 13.17 -16.97 -2.23
CA ILE A 57 13.10 -15.66 -1.57
C ILE A 57 12.73 -15.90 -0.10
N ASP A 58 13.47 -15.30 0.83
CA ASP A 58 13.14 -15.48 2.26
C ASP A 58 11.97 -14.58 2.65
N VAL A 59 12.00 -13.31 2.22
CA VAL A 59 10.91 -12.37 2.44
C VAL A 59 10.66 -11.55 1.18
N ALA A 60 9.39 -11.44 0.77
CA ALA A 60 8.93 -10.54 -0.28
C ALA A 60 7.98 -9.49 0.29
N ILE A 61 8.33 -8.22 0.13
CA ILE A 61 7.46 -7.09 0.46
C ILE A 61 6.89 -6.58 -0.86
N TYR A 62 5.58 -6.62 -1.02
CA TYR A 62 4.90 -6.10 -2.21
C TYR A 62 4.22 -4.77 -1.89
N MET A 63 4.46 -3.76 -2.72
CA MET A 63 3.94 -2.41 -2.55
C MET A 63 3.22 -1.93 -3.80
N GLY A 64 1.96 -1.50 -3.67
CA GLY A 64 1.18 -0.96 -4.79
C GLY A 64 0.05 -1.86 -5.27
N THR A 65 -0.73 -1.37 -6.23
CA THR A 65 -1.90 -2.04 -6.81
C THR A 65 -1.48 -2.93 -7.97
N VAL A 66 -2.18 -4.05 -8.21
CA VAL A 66 -1.95 -4.86 -9.40
C VAL A 66 -2.71 -4.22 -10.57
N ARG A 67 -1.99 -3.56 -11.49
CA ARG A 67 -2.60 -2.84 -12.64
C ARG A 67 -2.14 -3.31 -14.01
N THR A 68 -0.94 -3.85 -14.12
CA THR A 68 -0.36 -4.30 -15.39
C THR A 68 -0.06 -5.80 -15.38
N GLU A 69 0.11 -6.39 -16.56
CA GLU A 69 0.55 -7.79 -16.70
C GLU A 69 1.86 -8.05 -15.95
N SER A 70 2.77 -7.06 -15.93
CA SER A 70 4.03 -7.11 -15.18
C SER A 70 3.78 -7.18 -13.67
N ASN A 71 2.89 -6.35 -13.13
CA ASN A 71 2.53 -6.41 -11.71
C ASN A 71 1.93 -7.76 -11.31
N LEU A 72 1.06 -8.32 -12.17
CA LEU A 72 0.44 -9.62 -11.96
C LEU A 72 1.47 -10.76 -12.02
N LYS A 73 2.39 -10.70 -13.00
CA LYS A 73 3.52 -11.65 -13.12
C LYS A 73 4.33 -11.67 -11.82
N TYR A 74 4.75 -10.51 -11.33
CA TYR A 74 5.59 -10.46 -10.14
C TYR A 74 4.84 -10.81 -8.86
N ALA A 75 3.55 -10.47 -8.74
CA ALA A 75 2.72 -10.92 -7.63
C ALA A 75 2.66 -12.46 -7.54
N LYS A 76 2.42 -13.14 -8.67
CA LYS A 76 2.43 -14.61 -8.72
C LYS A 76 3.81 -15.19 -8.42
N LEU A 77 4.85 -14.60 -9.03
CA LEU A 77 6.23 -15.04 -8.83
C LEU A 77 6.66 -15.00 -7.37
N ILE A 78 6.34 -13.92 -6.65
CA ILE A 78 6.70 -13.85 -5.23
C ILE A 78 5.91 -14.86 -4.40
N ARG A 79 4.64 -15.16 -4.74
CA ARG A 79 3.89 -16.19 -4.01
C ARG A 79 4.53 -17.57 -4.12
N ASP A 80 5.02 -17.89 -5.31
CA ASP A 80 5.61 -19.20 -5.61
C ASP A 80 6.99 -19.38 -4.96
N LYS A 81 7.75 -18.29 -4.82
CA LYS A 81 9.17 -18.33 -4.42
C LYS A 81 9.46 -17.83 -3.01
N ALA A 82 8.56 -17.04 -2.41
CA ALA A 82 8.79 -16.43 -1.12
C ALA A 82 8.24 -17.27 0.03
N ASP A 83 9.08 -17.45 1.05
CA ASP A 83 8.68 -18.07 2.32
C ASP A 83 7.71 -17.19 3.11
N LEU A 84 7.87 -15.85 3.04
CA LEU A 84 7.02 -14.86 3.70
C LEU A 84 6.66 -13.74 2.73
N VAL A 85 5.37 -13.49 2.53
CA VAL A 85 4.85 -12.40 1.69
C VAL A 85 4.17 -11.33 2.54
N VAL A 86 4.60 -10.08 2.36
CA VAL A 86 4.05 -8.90 3.03
C VAL A 86 3.32 -8.02 2.02
N ALA A 87 2.01 -7.81 2.19
CA ALA A 87 1.25 -6.78 1.49
C ALA A 87 1.42 -5.45 2.23
N TYR A 88 2.26 -4.56 1.71
CA TYR A 88 2.64 -3.32 2.39
C TYR A 88 2.02 -2.08 1.72
N GLY A 89 1.11 -1.43 2.44
CA GLY A 89 0.38 -0.25 2.01
C GLY A 89 -1.05 -0.55 1.56
N ALA A 90 -1.93 0.45 1.68
CA ALA A 90 -3.35 0.36 1.32
C ALA A 90 -3.56 -0.03 -0.16
N CYS A 91 -2.64 0.32 -1.06
CA CYS A 91 -2.68 -0.12 -2.46
C CYS A 91 -2.53 -1.64 -2.59
N ALA A 92 -1.56 -2.24 -1.89
CA ALA A 92 -1.35 -3.69 -1.91
C ALA A 92 -2.50 -4.43 -1.22
N VAL A 93 -3.01 -3.87 -0.12
CA VAL A 93 -4.02 -4.53 0.70
C VAL A 93 -5.45 -4.38 0.13
N TYR A 94 -5.80 -3.20 -0.38
CA TYR A 94 -7.18 -2.86 -0.76
C TYR A 94 -7.32 -2.27 -2.18
N GLY A 95 -6.24 -2.21 -2.96
CA GLY A 95 -6.22 -1.59 -4.29
C GLY A 95 -5.93 -0.08 -4.28
N GLY A 96 -6.21 0.63 -3.18
CA GLY A 96 -5.80 2.02 -2.96
C GLY A 96 -6.29 3.01 -4.02
N ILE A 97 -5.62 4.17 -4.13
CA ILE A 97 -5.99 5.23 -5.09
C ILE A 97 -5.94 4.75 -6.55
N PRO A 98 -4.89 4.02 -7.00
CA PRO A 98 -4.88 3.47 -8.37
C PRO A 98 -6.08 2.56 -8.64
N GLY A 99 -6.64 1.91 -7.60
CA GLY A 99 -7.84 1.10 -7.65
C GLY A 99 -9.06 1.78 -8.28
N LEU A 100 -9.15 3.12 -8.20
CA LEU A 100 -10.22 3.89 -8.88
C LEU A 100 -10.22 3.71 -10.40
N GLY A 101 -9.10 3.30 -10.99
CA GLY A 101 -9.02 2.92 -12.40
C GLY A 101 -9.85 1.69 -12.77
N ALA A 102 -10.48 0.99 -11.80
CA ALA A 102 -11.48 -0.04 -12.07
C ALA A 102 -12.83 0.53 -12.55
N LEU A 103 -13.03 1.85 -12.44
CA LEU A 103 -14.26 2.53 -12.88
C LEU A 103 -14.26 2.90 -14.37
N MET A 104 -13.16 2.63 -15.08
CA MET A 104 -12.96 3.02 -16.48
C MET A 104 -12.27 1.90 -17.26
N GLU A 105 -12.61 1.77 -18.53
CA GLU A 105 -11.94 0.82 -19.42
C GLU A 105 -10.48 1.25 -19.69
N PRO A 106 -9.52 0.32 -19.79
CA PRO A 106 -8.11 0.64 -19.99
C PRO A 106 -7.85 1.55 -21.20
N GLU A 107 -8.56 1.34 -22.31
CA GLU A 107 -8.42 2.11 -23.54
C GLU A 107 -8.83 3.58 -23.34
N GLU A 108 -9.86 3.83 -22.52
CA GLU A 108 -10.31 5.17 -22.19
C GLU A 108 -9.29 5.90 -21.31
N ILE A 109 -8.71 5.20 -20.32
CA ILE A 109 -7.63 5.74 -19.50
C ILE A 109 -6.44 6.13 -20.38
N MET A 110 -6.01 5.25 -21.28
CA MET A 110 -4.88 5.51 -22.18
C MET A 110 -5.14 6.69 -23.11
N LYS A 111 -6.37 6.83 -23.63
CA LYS A 111 -6.76 7.96 -24.47
C LYS A 111 -6.66 9.29 -23.72
N ILE A 112 -7.15 9.34 -22.47
CA ILE A 112 -7.12 10.54 -21.62
C ILE A 112 -5.70 10.93 -21.23
N VAL A 113 -4.84 9.95 -20.94
CA VAL A 113 -3.45 10.20 -20.56
C VAL A 113 -2.59 10.55 -21.78
N GLY A 114 -2.88 9.98 -22.95
CA GLY A 114 -2.12 10.19 -24.18
C GLY A 114 -2.35 11.55 -24.86
N SER A 115 -3.48 12.21 -24.58
CA SER A 115 -3.76 13.56 -25.08
C SER A 115 -4.79 14.28 -24.23
N THR A 116 -4.72 15.61 -24.17
CA THR A 116 -5.69 16.43 -23.46
C THR A 116 -6.27 17.50 -24.38
N VAL A 117 -7.30 18.21 -23.92
CA VAL A 117 -7.87 19.36 -24.65
C VAL A 117 -6.80 20.43 -24.97
N THR A 118 -5.75 20.50 -24.14
CA THR A 118 -4.67 21.50 -24.26
C THR A 118 -3.35 20.90 -24.76
N THR A 119 -3.29 19.60 -25.08
CA THR A 119 -2.05 18.92 -25.45
C THR A 119 -2.35 17.87 -26.52
N GLU A 120 -1.83 18.08 -27.72
CA GLU A 120 -2.01 17.18 -28.85
C GLU A 120 -1.36 15.82 -28.59
N SER A 121 -1.99 14.76 -29.11
CA SER A 121 -1.39 13.44 -29.16
C SER A 121 -0.17 13.46 -30.08
N THR A 122 0.93 12.88 -29.66
CA THR A 122 2.05 12.57 -30.56
C THR A 122 1.67 11.43 -31.51
N GLU A 123 2.28 11.38 -32.69
CA GLU A 123 2.13 10.23 -33.59
C GLU A 123 2.53 8.93 -32.87
N GLU A 124 1.73 7.88 -33.04
CA GLU A 124 2.09 6.54 -32.57
C GLU A 124 3.26 6.03 -33.41
N ILE A 125 4.39 5.83 -32.76
CA ILE A 125 5.57 5.20 -33.36
C ILE A 125 5.47 3.70 -33.07
N ASP A 126 5.54 2.87 -34.11
CA ASP A 126 5.66 1.43 -33.92
C ASP A 126 7.04 1.12 -33.31
N LEU A 127 7.03 0.79 -32.03
CA LEU A 127 8.23 0.48 -31.27
C LEU A 127 8.55 -1.03 -31.34
N PRO A 128 9.84 -1.42 -31.37
CA PRO A 128 10.26 -2.79 -31.11
C PRO A 128 9.60 -3.37 -29.85
N GLU A 129 9.35 -4.67 -29.85
CA GLU A 129 8.62 -5.36 -28.76
C GLU A 129 9.28 -5.13 -27.39
N GLU A 130 10.62 -5.05 -27.35
CA GLU A 130 11.41 -4.81 -26.13
C GLU A 130 11.20 -3.42 -25.53
N LEU A 131 10.70 -2.47 -26.33
CA LEU A 131 10.39 -1.10 -25.92
C LEU A 131 8.89 -0.91 -25.63
N LYS A 132 8.07 -1.95 -25.82
CA LYS A 132 6.65 -1.87 -25.49
C LYS A 132 6.43 -1.96 -23.99
N LEU A 133 5.51 -1.12 -23.51
CA LEU A 133 5.11 -1.13 -22.12
C LEU A 133 4.23 -2.35 -21.81
N PRO A 134 4.26 -2.88 -20.58
CA PRO A 134 3.34 -3.92 -20.16
C PRO A 134 1.89 -3.48 -20.35
N LYS A 135 1.03 -4.38 -20.81
CA LYS A 135 -0.39 -4.07 -20.97
C LYS A 135 -1.03 -3.81 -19.62
N ILE A 136 -1.97 -2.86 -19.63
CA ILE A 136 -2.85 -2.58 -18.51
C ILE A 136 -3.90 -3.71 -18.46
N LEU A 137 -4.13 -4.26 -17.26
CA LEU A 137 -5.16 -5.29 -17.04
C LEU A 137 -6.56 -4.69 -17.23
N PRO A 138 -7.61 -5.49 -17.50
CA PRO A 138 -8.97 -4.98 -17.63
C PRO A 138 -9.48 -4.22 -16.39
N THR A 139 -9.03 -4.61 -15.19
CA THR A 139 -9.38 -3.94 -13.93
C THR A 139 -8.17 -3.82 -13.00
N CYS A 140 -8.24 -2.88 -12.05
CA CYS A 140 -7.32 -2.83 -10.92
C CYS A 140 -7.70 -3.88 -9.89
N THR A 141 -6.71 -4.50 -9.25
CA THR A 141 -6.97 -5.40 -8.12
C THR A 141 -5.91 -5.26 -7.03
N SER A 142 -6.25 -5.65 -5.81
CA SER A 142 -5.33 -5.71 -4.68
C SER A 142 -4.42 -6.94 -4.79
N LEU A 143 -3.31 -6.96 -4.05
CA LEU A 143 -2.48 -8.16 -3.96
C LEU A 143 -3.24 -9.33 -3.30
N VAL A 144 -4.10 -9.00 -2.32
CA VAL A 144 -4.86 -9.96 -1.51
C VAL A 144 -5.89 -10.73 -2.35
N GLU A 145 -6.36 -10.16 -3.46
CA GLU A 145 -7.20 -10.85 -4.43
C GLU A 145 -6.42 -11.81 -5.34
N ILE A 146 -5.11 -11.59 -5.50
CA ILE A 146 -4.24 -12.44 -6.34
C ILE A 146 -3.64 -13.59 -5.54
N LEU A 147 -3.26 -13.34 -4.29
CA LEU A 147 -2.63 -14.32 -3.40
C LEU A 147 -3.02 -14.08 -1.95
N ASP A 148 -2.79 -15.08 -1.11
CA ASP A 148 -2.88 -14.95 0.34
C ASP A 148 -1.53 -14.49 0.93
N PRO A 149 -1.41 -13.24 1.43
CA PRO A 149 -0.18 -12.77 2.07
C PRO A 149 -0.13 -13.17 3.55
N ASP A 150 1.07 -13.44 4.03
CA ASP A 150 1.33 -13.79 5.43
C ASP A 150 1.19 -12.58 6.37
N VAL A 151 1.51 -11.38 5.88
CA VAL A 151 1.41 -10.12 6.62
C VAL A 151 0.70 -9.05 5.79
N MET A 152 -0.26 -8.36 6.40
CA MET A 152 -0.95 -7.21 5.81
C MET A 152 -0.65 -5.95 6.64
N ALA A 153 -0.01 -4.97 6.01
CA ALA A 153 0.33 -3.69 6.60
C ALA A 153 -0.47 -2.57 5.92
N PRO A 154 -1.74 -2.33 6.31
CA PRO A 154 -2.56 -1.28 5.72
C PRO A 154 -2.06 0.12 6.12
N GLY A 155 -2.42 1.12 5.31
CA GLY A 155 -2.08 2.53 5.48
C GLY A 155 -1.57 3.17 4.19
N CYS A 156 -1.81 4.46 3.99
CA CYS A 156 -1.45 5.16 2.75
C CYS A 156 -0.57 6.40 3.03
N PRO A 157 0.71 6.22 3.44
CA PRO A 157 1.41 4.94 3.62
C PRO A 157 1.19 4.32 5.03
N PRO A 158 1.69 3.10 5.28
CA PRO A 158 1.70 2.51 6.62
C PRO A 158 2.37 3.43 7.64
N GLY A 159 1.81 3.49 8.85
CA GLY A 159 2.28 4.36 9.94
C GLY A 159 3.27 3.67 10.89
N PRO A 160 3.70 4.36 11.97
CA PRO A 160 4.74 3.89 12.88
C PRO A 160 4.47 2.49 13.45
N ILE A 161 3.24 2.20 13.88
CA ILE A 161 2.86 0.89 14.44
C ILE A 161 3.10 -0.24 13.43
N SER A 162 2.66 -0.06 12.18
CA SER A 162 2.86 -1.04 11.11
C SER A 162 4.35 -1.22 10.79
N ASN A 163 5.12 -0.13 10.85
CA ASN A 163 6.54 -0.14 10.53
C ASN A 163 7.38 -0.85 11.61
N GLU A 164 7.09 -0.57 12.89
CA GLU A 164 7.72 -1.25 14.02
C GLU A 164 7.34 -2.74 14.06
N GLY A 165 6.07 -3.05 13.78
CA GLY A 165 5.60 -4.41 13.62
C GLY A 165 6.34 -5.15 12.50
N LEU A 166 6.48 -4.52 11.33
CA LEU A 166 7.20 -5.11 10.20
C LEU A 166 8.67 -5.35 10.54
N LEU A 167 9.35 -4.37 11.14
CA LEU A 167 10.73 -4.50 11.59
C LEU A 167 10.90 -5.69 12.53
N LYS A 168 10.02 -5.82 13.52
CA LYS A 168 10.03 -6.94 14.46
C LYS A 168 9.87 -8.29 13.73
N ILE A 169 8.96 -8.38 12.77
CA ILE A 169 8.76 -9.60 11.97
C ILE A 169 10.04 -9.95 11.19
N LEU A 170 10.68 -8.97 10.56
CA LEU A 170 11.93 -9.21 9.82
C LEU A 170 13.06 -9.67 10.76
N ILE A 171 13.20 -9.06 11.93
CA ILE A 171 14.22 -9.46 12.91
C ILE A 171 13.93 -10.88 13.45
N ASP A 172 12.67 -11.18 13.80
CA ASP A 172 12.26 -12.49 14.30
C ASP A 172 12.44 -13.58 13.24
N TYR A 173 12.06 -13.30 11.99
CA TYR A 173 12.27 -14.20 10.85
C TYR A 173 13.76 -14.50 10.68
N ALA A 174 14.62 -13.48 10.78
CA ALA A 174 16.07 -13.66 10.72
C ALA A 174 16.64 -14.50 11.87
N ALA A 175 15.96 -14.54 13.02
CA ALA A 175 16.28 -15.42 14.14
C ALA A 175 15.66 -16.82 14.01
N GLY A 176 15.01 -17.14 12.88
CA GLY A 176 14.37 -18.43 12.62
C GLY A 176 12.95 -18.56 13.18
N LYS A 177 12.35 -17.46 13.67
CA LYS A 177 10.97 -17.44 14.16
C LYS A 177 10.05 -16.97 13.05
N LYS A 178 9.26 -17.88 12.49
CA LYS A 178 8.24 -17.52 11.50
C LYS A 178 6.94 -17.12 12.23
N PRO A 179 6.18 -16.15 11.69
CA PRO A 179 4.88 -15.80 12.26
C PRO A 179 3.92 -17.00 12.18
N GLU A 180 3.14 -17.20 13.24
CA GLU A 180 2.09 -18.20 13.28
C GLU A 180 0.78 -17.60 12.76
N GLY A 181 0.35 -18.06 11.57
CA GLY A 181 -0.85 -17.56 10.93
C GLY A 181 -0.69 -16.17 10.29
N ARG A 182 -1.81 -15.62 9.82
CA ARG A 182 -1.83 -14.33 9.13
C ARG A 182 -1.78 -13.18 10.13
N ILE A 183 -0.90 -12.21 9.89
CA ILE A 183 -0.80 -10.98 10.67
C ILE A 183 -1.44 -9.83 9.90
N ILE A 184 -2.30 -9.06 10.58
CA ILE A 184 -2.86 -7.82 10.04
C ILE A 184 -2.52 -6.70 11.03
N PHE A 185 -1.76 -5.69 10.59
CA PHE A 185 -1.41 -4.57 11.45
C PHE A 185 -2.60 -3.62 11.66
N GLY A 186 -2.62 -3.04 12.85
CA GLY A 186 -3.71 -2.23 13.36
C GLY A 186 -4.66 -3.00 14.29
N GLU A 187 -5.57 -2.27 14.90
CA GLU A 187 -6.52 -2.78 15.88
C GLU A 187 -7.69 -3.50 15.22
N GLU A 188 -8.40 -4.35 15.96
CA GLU A 188 -9.61 -5.03 15.48
C GLU A 188 -10.87 -4.15 15.50
N HIS A 189 -10.73 -2.88 15.85
CA HIS A 189 -11.82 -1.92 15.98
C HIS A 189 -11.62 -0.69 15.08
N SER A 190 -12.69 0.08 14.91
CA SER A 190 -12.67 1.29 14.08
C SER A 190 -12.02 2.48 14.77
N LEU A 191 -11.49 3.42 13.99
CA LEU A 191 -10.85 4.65 14.46
C LEU A 191 -11.70 5.43 15.49
N CYS A 192 -13.03 5.34 15.38
CA CYS A 192 -13.96 5.98 16.32
C CYS A 192 -13.78 5.54 17.78
N HIS A 193 -13.22 4.36 18.06
CA HIS A 193 -12.99 3.92 19.43
C HIS A 193 -11.84 4.67 20.10
N GLU A 194 -10.88 5.17 19.32
CA GLU A 194 -9.72 5.94 19.82
C GLU A 194 -9.90 7.44 19.62
N CYS A 195 -10.84 7.84 18.76
CA CYS A 195 -11.04 9.23 18.38
C CYS A 195 -11.39 10.13 19.56
N PRO A 196 -10.62 11.21 19.82
CA PRO A 196 -10.90 12.14 20.92
C PRO A 196 -12.19 12.95 20.70
N ARG A 197 -12.61 13.10 19.43
CA ARG A 197 -13.82 13.82 19.04
C ARG A 197 -15.09 12.97 19.13
N LYS A 198 -14.99 11.70 19.53
CA LYS A 198 -16.13 10.78 19.52
C LYS A 198 -17.18 11.20 20.55
N PRO A 199 -18.49 11.07 20.25
CA PRO A 199 -19.51 11.19 21.28
C PRO A 199 -19.40 10.03 22.27
N LYS A 200 -19.99 10.21 23.45
CA LYS A 200 -20.02 9.16 24.49
C LYS A 200 -20.71 7.87 24.01
N ASP A 201 -21.69 8.01 23.12
CA ASP A 201 -22.46 6.91 22.56
C ASP A 201 -22.35 6.93 21.03
N LEU A 202 -21.50 6.05 20.50
CA LEU A 202 -21.27 5.91 19.06
C LEU A 202 -22.51 5.45 18.29
N SER A 203 -23.52 4.88 18.96
CA SER A 203 -24.77 4.45 18.32
C SER A 203 -25.75 5.60 18.04
N LYS A 204 -25.47 6.80 18.57
CA LYS A 204 -26.36 7.97 18.51
C LYS A 204 -25.81 9.13 17.68
N ILE A 205 -24.86 8.86 16.79
CA ILE A 205 -24.35 9.89 15.87
C ILE A 205 -25.48 10.32 14.93
N ILE A 206 -25.82 11.61 14.95
CA ILE A 206 -26.81 12.21 14.05
C ILE A 206 -26.08 13.20 13.14
N MET A 207 -26.16 12.97 11.83
CA MET A 207 -25.63 13.91 10.83
C MET A 207 -26.72 14.94 10.48
N PRO A 208 -26.50 16.25 10.70
CA PRO A 208 -27.47 17.29 10.37
C PRO A 208 -27.63 17.53 8.85
N GLY A 209 -26.65 17.07 8.07
CA GLY A 209 -26.54 17.21 6.62
C GLY A 209 -25.20 16.66 6.13
N ILE A 210 -24.89 16.86 4.85
CA ILE A 210 -23.57 16.57 4.28
C ILE A 210 -22.99 17.87 3.74
N TYR A 211 -21.84 18.27 4.27
CA TYR A 211 -21.11 19.48 3.86
C TYR A 211 -19.71 19.12 3.38
N ARG A 212 -19.19 19.89 2.44
CA ARG A 212 -17.78 19.90 2.06
C ARG A 212 -16.99 20.74 3.06
N LEU A 213 -15.71 20.43 3.21
CA LEU A 213 -14.83 21.09 4.19
C LEU A 213 -14.78 22.62 4.07
N HIS A 214 -15.03 23.19 2.89
CA HIS A 214 -15.03 24.64 2.67
C HIS A 214 -16.37 25.33 2.92
N GLU A 215 -17.46 24.57 3.12
CA GLU A 215 -18.80 25.15 3.28
C GLU A 215 -19.09 25.58 4.72
N ILE A 216 -18.39 24.98 5.69
CA ILE A 216 -18.61 25.23 7.12
C ILE A 216 -17.29 25.39 7.86
N LYS A 217 -17.33 26.10 8.99
CA LYS A 217 -16.20 26.17 9.92
C LYS A 217 -16.27 25.01 10.91
N LEU A 218 -15.22 24.19 10.95
CA LEU A 218 -15.17 22.99 11.81
C LEU A 218 -14.80 23.34 13.25
N GLU A 219 -15.54 22.77 14.19
CA GLU A 219 -15.23 22.73 15.61
C GLU A 219 -14.24 21.59 15.90
N GLU A 220 -13.11 21.89 16.54
CA GLU A 220 -12.02 20.94 16.78
C GLU A 220 -12.39 19.84 17.78
N ASP A 221 -13.25 20.12 18.75
CA ASP A 221 -13.59 19.17 19.81
C ASP A 221 -14.85 18.33 19.50
N LYS A 222 -15.47 18.55 18.34
CA LYS A 222 -16.73 17.91 17.96
C LYS A 222 -16.53 16.88 16.86
N CYS A 223 -17.28 15.77 16.93
CA CYS A 223 -17.25 14.73 15.91
C CYS A 223 -17.57 15.31 14.52
N PHE A 224 -16.78 14.98 13.50
CA PHE A 224 -17.02 15.43 12.13
C PHE A 224 -18.37 14.97 11.58
N LEU A 225 -18.80 13.74 11.90
CA LEU A 225 -20.11 13.25 11.47
C LEU A 225 -21.24 14.06 12.11
N GLU A 226 -21.15 14.42 13.39
CA GLU A 226 -22.13 15.29 14.07
C GLU A 226 -22.11 16.75 13.57
N GLN A 227 -21.09 17.12 12.78
CA GLN A 227 -20.99 18.40 12.07
C GLN A 227 -21.44 18.29 10.61
N GLY A 228 -21.78 17.09 10.13
CA GLY A 228 -22.17 16.84 8.73
C GLY A 228 -20.99 16.70 7.76
N ILE A 229 -19.78 16.48 8.25
CA ILE A 229 -18.61 16.16 7.42
C ILE A 229 -18.49 14.64 7.27
N LEU A 230 -18.33 14.17 6.03
CA LEU A 230 -18.08 12.76 5.74
C LEU A 230 -16.71 12.34 6.25
N CYS A 231 -16.69 11.68 7.41
CA CYS A 231 -15.51 11.10 8.01
C CYS A 231 -15.54 9.58 7.89
N MET A 232 -14.47 8.98 7.37
CA MET A 232 -14.35 7.52 7.20
C MET A 232 -13.95 6.78 8.48
N GLY A 233 -13.81 7.47 9.61
CA GLY A 233 -13.39 6.90 10.89
C GLY A 233 -14.16 5.64 11.33
N PRO A 234 -15.51 5.59 11.22
CA PRO A 234 -16.27 4.41 11.63
C PRO A 234 -15.97 3.14 10.83
N ALA A 235 -15.51 3.29 9.60
CA ALA A 235 -15.21 2.20 8.66
C ALA A 235 -13.70 2.06 8.38
N THR A 236 -12.86 2.74 9.16
CA THR A 236 -11.40 2.69 9.02
C THR A 236 -10.80 1.98 10.24
N ARG A 237 -9.92 0.99 9.99
CA ARG A 237 -9.17 0.29 11.03
C ARG A 237 -8.30 1.27 11.83
N ALA A 238 -8.34 1.21 13.16
CA ALA A 238 -7.48 2.05 14.00
C ALA A 238 -6.02 1.54 13.93
N ALA A 239 -5.07 2.46 13.70
CA ALA A 239 -3.63 2.17 13.59
C ALA A 239 -2.79 3.43 13.31
N CYS A 240 -3.39 4.45 12.70
CA CYS A 240 -2.65 5.56 12.11
C CYS A 240 -2.34 6.69 13.09
N GLU A 241 -2.72 6.57 14.36
CA GLU A 241 -2.63 7.64 15.37
C GLU A 241 -3.40 8.93 15.03
N MET A 242 -4.31 8.85 14.06
CA MET A 242 -5.29 9.88 13.68
C MET A 242 -4.69 11.26 13.31
N PRO A 243 -3.69 11.36 12.42
CA PRO A 243 -3.11 12.64 12.02
C PRO A 243 -4.16 13.58 11.43
N CYS A 244 -5.12 13.06 10.66
CA CYS A 244 -6.18 13.87 10.07
C CYS A 244 -7.04 14.56 11.15
N ILE A 245 -7.53 13.77 12.12
CA ILE A 245 -8.33 14.27 13.24
C ILE A 245 -7.54 15.30 14.07
N LYS A 246 -6.25 15.03 14.34
CA LYS A 246 -5.34 15.94 15.07
C LYS A 246 -5.09 17.26 14.33
N ASN A 247 -5.19 17.26 13.01
CA ASN A 247 -5.01 18.45 12.16
C ASN A 247 -6.34 19.03 11.63
N ASN A 248 -7.47 18.63 12.23
CA ASN A 248 -8.80 19.12 11.88
C ASN A 248 -9.18 18.92 10.40
N MET A 249 -8.88 17.72 9.86
CA MET A 249 -9.12 17.32 8.46
C MET A 249 -9.63 15.87 8.32
#